data_AF-W4S039-F1
#
_entry.id   AF-W4S039-F1
#
_cell.length_a   1.000
_cell.length_b   1.000
_cell.length_c   1.000
_cell.angle_alpha   90.00
_cell.angle_beta   90.00
_cell.angle_gamma   90.00
#
_symmetry.space_group_name_H-M   'P 1'
#
loop_
_entity.id
_entity.type
_entity.pdbx_description
1 polymer ?
#
loop_
_entity_poly.entity_id
_entity_poly.type
_entity_poly.pdbx_seq_one_letter_code
_entity_poly.pdbx_strand_id
1 'polypeptide(L)'
;MAIYHSRVKVFSRSRGDSAVAAAAYRAGLLLIDHLTGQRHDYRRRGGVVASECLAPRDAPAWALVPAELWPKAEAAENRKNSVVAREFEVALPHELNDEQRSDLAVTIGQALVARYGFALQASIHSPGSRDG
;
A
#
# COMPACT_ATOMS: atom_id res chain seq x y z
N MET A 1 -10.67 -23.79 -5.04
CA MET A 1 -10.91 -23.08 -6.32
C MET A 1 -10.68 -21.60 -6.10
N ALA A 2 -9.62 -21.03 -6.68
CA ALA A 2 -9.34 -19.61 -6.56
C ALA A 2 -10.47 -18.78 -7.24
N ILE A 3 -11.08 -17.87 -6.48
CA ILE A 3 -11.95 -16.85 -7.05
C ILE A 3 -11.05 -15.75 -7.60
N TYR A 4 -11.17 -15.44 -8.88
CA TYR A 4 -10.51 -14.27 -9.45
C TYR A 4 -11.14 -13.00 -8.85
N HIS A 5 -10.34 -12.24 -8.11
CA HIS A 5 -10.74 -10.92 -7.64
C HIS A 5 -9.60 -9.94 -7.86
N SER A 6 -9.91 -8.86 -8.57
CA SER A 6 -9.03 -7.70 -8.71
C SER A 6 -9.86 -6.43 -8.66
N ARG A 7 -9.44 -5.46 -7.84
CA ARG A 7 -10.09 -4.16 -7.75
C ARG A 7 -9.06 -3.06 -7.71
N VAL A 8 -9.33 -1.97 -8.43
CA VAL A 8 -8.55 -0.74 -8.32
C VAL A 8 -9.44 0.34 -7.72
N LYS A 9 -8.95 1.02 -6.69
CA LYS A 9 -9.63 2.18 -6.10
C LYS A 9 -8.66 3.33 -5.89
N VAL A 10 -9.17 4.55 -6.02
CA VAL A 10 -8.41 5.77 -5.74
C VAL A 10 -8.58 6.16 -4.27
N PHE A 11 -7.64 6.94 -3.75
CA PHE A 11 -7.77 7.71 -2.51
C PHE A 11 -7.77 9.19 -2.90
N SER A 12 -8.82 9.93 -2.53
CA SER A 12 -8.99 11.33 -2.88
C SER A 12 -9.31 12.17 -1.65
N ARG A 13 -8.65 13.32 -1.54
CA ARG A 13 -8.85 14.27 -0.45
C ARG A 13 -10.29 14.76 -0.33
N SER A 14 -11.00 14.91 -1.45
CA SER A 14 -12.38 15.40 -1.42
C SER A 14 -13.35 14.41 -0.76
N ARG A 15 -12.96 13.15 -0.58
CA ARG A 15 -13.72 12.14 0.17
C ARG A 15 -13.25 11.97 1.61
N GLY A 16 -12.28 12.76 2.05
CA GLY A 16 -11.63 12.60 3.35
C GLY A 16 -10.68 11.40 3.42
N ASP A 17 -10.27 10.85 2.26
CA ASP A 17 -9.30 9.77 2.21
C ASP A 17 -7.90 10.29 2.61
N SER A 18 -7.11 9.45 3.28
CA SER A 18 -5.70 9.70 3.58
C SER A 18 -4.86 8.52 3.10
N ALA A 19 -3.87 8.80 2.25
CA ALA A 19 -2.94 7.79 1.77
C ALA A 19 -2.05 7.28 2.91
N VAL A 20 -1.66 8.16 3.84
CA VAL A 20 -0.88 7.79 5.04
C VAL A 20 -1.69 6.84 5.94
N ALA A 21 -2.97 7.16 6.20
CA ALA A 21 -3.84 6.30 6.98
C ALA A 21 -4.04 4.93 6.31
N ALA A 22 -4.27 4.91 5.00
CA ALA A 22 -4.47 3.69 4.24
C ALA A 22 -3.22 2.80 4.29
N ALA A 23 -2.04 3.36 3.99
CA ALA A 23 -0.77 2.64 4.04
C ALA A 23 -0.47 2.08 5.44
N ALA A 24 -0.66 2.90 6.48
CA ALA A 24 -0.46 2.48 7.86
C ALA A 24 -1.39 1.31 8.21
N TYR A 25 -2.67 1.41 7.83
CA TYR A 25 -3.65 0.37 8.07
C TYR A 25 -3.25 -0.92 7.37
N ARG A 26 -2.96 -0.89 6.06
CA ARG A 26 -2.64 -2.09 5.26
C ARG A 26 -1.40 -2.82 5.76
N ALA A 27 -0.39 -2.11 6.22
CA ALA A 27 0.86 -2.71 6.68
C ALA A 27 0.96 -2.91 8.19
N GLY A 28 -0.07 -2.54 8.96
CA GLY A 28 -0.01 -2.62 10.43
C GLY A 28 1.10 -1.75 11.02
N LEU A 29 1.27 -0.54 10.49
CA LEU A 29 2.34 0.39 10.89
C LEU A 29 1.80 1.55 11.73
N LEU A 30 2.73 2.28 12.36
CA LEU A 30 2.49 3.63 12.85
C LEU A 30 3.08 4.62 11.85
N LEU A 31 2.24 5.38 11.16
CA LEU A 31 2.67 6.46 10.28
C LEU A 31 2.10 7.80 10.75
N ILE A 32 2.79 8.89 10.42
CA ILE A 32 2.40 10.25 10.78
C ILE A 32 2.18 11.04 9.49
N ASP A 33 1.01 11.63 9.35
CA ASP A 33 0.75 12.60 8.28
C ASP A 33 1.34 13.95 8.69
N HIS A 34 2.38 14.41 7.98
CA HIS A 34 3.05 15.66 8.27
C HIS A 34 2.24 16.90 7.89
N LEU A 35 1.24 16.78 7.01
CA LEU A 35 0.36 17.90 6.64
C LEU A 35 -0.66 18.20 7.75
N THR A 36 -1.21 17.16 8.35
CA THR A 36 -2.29 17.28 9.34
C THR A 36 -1.82 17.08 10.78
N GLY A 37 -0.62 16.53 10.97
CA GLY A 37 -0.10 16.10 12.28
C GLY A 37 -0.75 14.84 12.83
N GLN A 38 -1.66 14.20 12.08
CA GLN A 38 -2.38 13.01 12.54
C GLN A 38 -1.45 11.79 12.64
N ARG A 39 -1.66 11.01 13.70
CA ARG A 39 -0.94 9.75 13.95
C ARG A 39 -1.87 8.57 13.66
N HIS A 40 -1.48 7.74 12.72
CA HIS A 40 -2.22 6.54 12.33
C HIS A 40 -1.49 5.30 12.87
N ASP A 41 -1.93 4.79 14.03
CA ASP A 41 -1.30 3.65 14.72
C ASP A 41 -2.10 2.36 14.53
N TYR A 42 -1.63 1.49 13.62
CA TYR A 42 -2.24 0.20 13.33
C TYR A 42 -1.32 -0.97 13.69
N ARG A 43 -0.32 -0.77 14.55
CA ARG A 43 0.62 -1.82 14.97
C ARG A 43 -0.03 -3.01 15.70
N ARG A 44 -1.28 -2.85 16.14
CA ARG A 44 -2.09 -3.92 16.73
C ARG A 44 -2.86 -4.75 15.70
N ARG A 45 -2.77 -4.41 14.41
CA ARG A 45 -3.44 -5.15 13.33
C ARG A 45 -2.75 -6.50 13.13
N GLY A 46 -3.51 -7.57 13.32
CA GLY A 46 -3.07 -8.92 12.97
C GLY A 46 -3.25 -9.23 11.49
N GLY A 47 -2.63 -10.33 11.04
CA GLY A 47 -2.83 -10.86 9.69
C GLY A 47 -2.02 -10.18 8.59
N VAL A 48 -1.13 -9.24 8.91
CA VAL A 48 -0.12 -8.73 7.95
C VAL A 48 1.05 -9.71 7.94
N VAL A 49 1.27 -10.38 6.82
CA VAL A 49 2.34 -11.36 6.60
C VAL A 49 3.63 -10.65 6.24
N ALA A 50 3.55 -9.71 5.30
CA ALA A 50 4.68 -8.94 4.81
C ALA A 50 4.22 -7.57 4.31
N SER A 51 5.11 -6.59 4.36
CA SER A 51 4.92 -5.34 3.63
C SER A 51 6.25 -4.81 3.12
N GLU A 52 6.28 -4.40 1.86
CA GLU A 52 7.49 -3.95 1.18
C GLU A 52 7.18 -2.75 0.28
N CYS A 53 8.06 -1.76 0.28
CA CYS A 53 8.01 -0.67 -0.68
C CYS A 53 8.88 -1.00 -1.89
N LEU A 54 8.33 -0.74 -3.07
CA LEU A 54 8.96 -0.92 -4.38
C LEU A 54 8.97 0.42 -5.09
N ALA A 55 10.03 0.72 -5.83
CA ALA A 55 10.16 1.95 -6.58
C ALA A 55 11.02 1.74 -7.84
N PRO A 56 10.95 2.65 -8.84
CA PRO A 56 11.88 2.66 -9.96
C PRO A 56 13.35 2.64 -9.49
N ARG A 57 14.25 2.11 -10.32
CA ARG A 57 15.68 1.93 -9.96
C ARG A 57 16.37 3.24 -9.59
N ASP A 58 15.99 4.33 -10.24
CA ASP A 58 16.51 5.68 -10.05
C ASP A 58 15.70 6.50 -9.03
N ALA A 59 14.71 5.89 -8.38
CA ALA A 59 13.95 6.55 -7.34
C ALA A 59 14.83 6.86 -6.13
N PRO A 60 14.56 7.99 -5.45
CA PRO A 60 15.27 8.33 -4.23
C PRO A 60 15.00 7.29 -3.12
N ALA A 61 15.99 7.06 -2.26
CA ALA A 61 15.93 6.03 -1.21
C ALA A 61 14.70 6.15 -0.30
N TRP A 62 14.18 7.36 -0.06
CA TRP A 62 12.98 7.58 0.73
C TRP A 62 11.73 6.91 0.14
N ALA A 63 11.70 6.63 -1.16
CA ALA A 63 10.57 5.95 -1.81
C ALA A 63 10.42 4.49 -1.35
N LEU A 64 11.45 3.93 -0.71
CA LEU A 64 11.45 2.59 -0.11
C LEU A 64 11.10 2.60 1.38
N VAL A 65 10.81 3.76 1.96
CA VAL A 65 10.50 3.94 3.39
C VAL A 65 9.04 4.39 3.53
N PRO A 66 8.11 3.55 4.03
CA PRO A 66 6.68 3.92 4.13
C PRO A 66 6.44 5.24 4.88
N ALA A 67 7.19 5.49 5.95
CA ALA A 67 7.09 6.70 6.76
C ALA A 67 7.54 7.97 6.04
N GLU A 68 8.26 7.86 4.92
CA GLU A 68 8.63 9.00 4.08
C GLU A 68 7.82 9.04 2.79
N LEU A 69 7.58 7.89 2.16
CA LEU A 69 6.85 7.74 0.90
C LEU A 69 5.46 8.39 0.99
N TRP A 70 4.65 8.01 1.97
CA TRP A 70 3.24 8.43 2.00
C TRP A 70 3.04 9.88 2.42
N PRO A 71 3.77 10.43 3.41
CA PRO A 71 3.70 11.86 3.67
C PRO A 71 4.18 12.71 2.49
N LYS A 72 5.18 12.25 1.73
CA LYS A 72 5.62 12.93 0.50
C LYS A 72 4.59 12.81 -0.63
N ALA A 73 3.92 11.66 -0.78
CA ALA A 73 2.84 11.48 -1.74
C ALA A 73 1.66 12.43 -1.44
N GLU A 74 1.29 12.57 -0.16
CA GLU A 74 0.33 13.58 0.27
C GLU A 74 0.85 15.00 -0.06
N ALA A 75 2.06 15.35 0.35
CA ALA A 75 2.60 16.70 0.16
C ALA A 75 2.77 17.09 -1.32
N ALA A 76 2.98 16.13 -2.22
CA ALA A 76 3.11 16.38 -3.66
C ALA A 76 1.81 16.90 -4.30
N GLU A 77 0.67 16.56 -3.72
CA GLU A 77 -0.65 16.99 -4.18
C GLU A 77 -1.10 18.26 -3.46
N ASN A 78 -1.48 19.31 -4.21
CA ASN A 78 -1.77 20.63 -3.64
C ASN A 78 -3.25 21.06 -3.76
N ARG A 79 -4.12 20.22 -4.33
CA ARG A 79 -5.55 20.54 -4.50
C ARG A 79 -6.41 19.73 -3.54
N LYS A 80 -7.51 20.34 -3.10
CA LYS A 80 -8.50 19.70 -2.20
C LYS A 80 -9.21 18.48 -2.79
N ASN A 81 -9.15 18.31 -4.11
CA ASN A 81 -9.76 17.20 -4.85
C ASN A 81 -8.71 16.31 -5.56
N SER A 82 -7.44 16.40 -5.18
CA SER A 82 -6.38 15.54 -5.72
C SER A 82 -6.62 14.06 -5.36
N VAL A 83 -6.29 13.19 -6.32
CA VAL A 83 -6.13 11.76 -6.08
C VAL A 83 -4.69 11.53 -5.61
N VAL A 84 -4.52 11.16 -4.35
CA VAL A 84 -3.22 11.04 -3.69
C VAL A 84 -2.61 9.65 -3.83
N ALA A 85 -3.44 8.62 -4.04
CA ALA A 85 -2.98 7.25 -4.21
C ALA A 85 -3.98 6.40 -5.01
N ARG A 86 -3.50 5.25 -5.50
CA ARG A 86 -4.31 4.16 -6.03
C ARG A 86 -3.96 2.89 -5.27
N GLU A 87 -4.97 2.12 -4.89
CA GLU A 87 -4.80 0.78 -4.33
C GLU A 87 -5.24 -0.25 -5.36
N PHE A 88 -4.37 -1.24 -5.55
CA PHE A 88 -4.61 -2.44 -6.33
C PHE A 88 -4.84 -3.58 -5.33
N GLU A 89 -6.07 -4.05 -5.24
CA GLU A 89 -6.46 -5.18 -4.40
C GLU A 89 -6.56 -6.41 -5.28
N VAL A 90 -5.82 -7.47 -4.94
CA VAL A 90 -5.71 -8.70 -5.74
C VAL A 90 -5.83 -9.90 -4.80
N ALA A 91 -6.77 -10.80 -5.08
CA ALA A 91 -6.83 -12.08 -4.39
C ALA A 91 -5.72 -13.00 -4.89
N LEU A 92 -4.96 -13.57 -3.96
CA LEU A 92 -3.90 -14.54 -4.26
C LEU A 92 -4.42 -15.97 -4.06
N PRO A 93 -3.93 -16.96 -4.83
CA PRO A 93 -4.36 -18.34 -4.67
C PRO A 93 -4.09 -18.87 -3.25
N HIS A 94 -5.08 -19.52 -2.66
CA HIS A 94 -4.98 -20.12 -1.32
C HIS A 94 -4.12 -21.39 -1.31
N GLU A 95 -3.92 -21.99 -2.49
CA GLU A 95 -3.06 -23.14 -2.72
C GLU A 95 -1.57 -22.82 -2.53
N LEU A 96 -1.19 -21.54 -2.63
CA LEU A 96 0.18 -21.09 -2.35
C LEU A 96 0.44 -21.05 -0.84
N ASN A 97 1.69 -21.19 -0.42
CA ASN A 97 2.08 -20.86 0.96
C ASN A 97 2.31 -19.34 1.12
N ASP A 98 2.64 -18.88 2.34
CA ASP A 98 2.84 -17.45 2.64
C ASP A 98 4.01 -16.83 1.88
N GLU A 99 5.12 -17.57 1.72
CA GLU A 99 6.30 -17.14 0.96
C GLU A 99 5.95 -16.96 -0.52
N GLN A 100 5.34 -17.97 -1.14
CA GLN A 100 4.91 -17.93 -2.54
C GLN A 100 3.89 -16.82 -2.82
N ARG A 101 2.97 -16.56 -1.88
CA ARG A 101 2.04 -15.42 -1.98
C ARG A 101 2.78 -14.10 -1.91
N SER A 102 3.75 -13.97 -1.00
CA SER A 102 4.56 -12.77 -0.85
C SER A 102 5.36 -12.50 -2.12
N ASP A 103 6.04 -13.51 -2.65
CA ASP A 103 6.81 -13.44 -3.90
C ASP A 103 5.93 -13.06 -5.09
N LEU A 104 4.73 -13.66 -5.20
CA LEU A 104 3.78 -13.31 -6.25
C LEU A 104 3.31 -11.86 -6.13
N ALA A 105 2.99 -11.39 -4.93
CA ALA A 105 2.59 -10.00 -4.70
C ALA A 105 3.72 -9.01 -5.05
N VAL A 106 4.96 -9.31 -4.65
CA VAL A 106 6.13 -8.51 -5.00
C VAL A 106 6.37 -8.51 -6.50
N THR A 107 6.23 -9.66 -7.17
CA THR A 107 6.37 -9.78 -8.63
C THR A 107 5.32 -8.92 -9.36
N ILE A 108 4.06 -8.97 -8.91
CA ILE A 108 2.99 -8.10 -9.45
C ILE A 108 3.34 -6.62 -9.21
N GLY A 109 3.79 -6.28 -8.01
CA GLY A 109 4.21 -4.92 -7.65
C GLY A 109 5.35 -4.41 -8.53
N GLN A 110 6.39 -5.22 -8.74
CA GLN A 110 7.52 -4.90 -9.62
C GLN A 110 7.06 -4.69 -11.07
N ALA A 111 6.15 -5.52 -11.58
CA ALA A 111 5.59 -5.35 -12.93
C ALA A 111 4.81 -4.04 -13.07
N LEU A 112 4.03 -3.65 -12.05
CA LEU A 112 3.32 -2.37 -12.02
C LEU A 112 4.29 -1.18 -11.97
N VAL A 113 5.30 -1.23 -11.10
CA VAL A 113 6.34 -0.20 -10.98
C VAL A 113 7.10 -0.04 -12.29
N ALA A 114 7.54 -1.15 -12.90
CA ALA A 114 8.26 -1.12 -14.17
C ALA A 114 7.41 -0.56 -15.32
N ARG A 115 6.10 -0.85 -15.33
CA ARG A 115 5.19 -0.39 -16.38
C ARG A 115 4.79 1.08 -16.23
N TYR A 116 4.55 1.54 -15.00
CA TYR A 116 3.90 2.83 -14.74
C TYR A 116 4.80 3.86 -14.05
N GLY A 117 5.99 3.46 -13.57
CA GLY A 117 6.99 4.37 -13.02
C GLY A 117 6.65 4.99 -11.66
N PHE A 118 5.62 4.51 -10.97
CA PHE A 118 5.28 4.97 -9.61
C PHE A 118 5.99 4.14 -8.53
N ALA A 119 6.11 4.70 -7.32
CA ALA A 119 6.41 3.94 -6.12
C ALA A 119 5.14 3.22 -5.59
N LEU A 120 5.32 2.07 -4.96
CA LEU A 120 4.24 1.20 -4.48
C LEU A 120 4.61 0.63 -3.11
N GLN A 121 3.62 0.45 -2.23
CA GLN A 121 3.77 -0.39 -1.05
C GLN A 121 2.89 -1.63 -1.20
N ALA A 122 3.51 -2.81 -1.28
CA ALA A 122 2.82 -4.09 -1.22
C ALA A 122 2.57 -4.43 0.24
N SER A 123 1.35 -4.83 0.59
CA SER A 123 1.02 -5.36 1.92
C SER A 123 0.25 -6.66 1.72
N ILE A 124 0.81 -7.76 2.21
CA ILE A 124 0.31 -9.11 2.02
C ILE A 124 -0.38 -9.55 3.30
N HIS A 125 -1.60 -10.07 3.17
CA HIS A 125 -2.41 -10.51 4.31
C HIS A 125 -2.57 -12.04 4.32
N SER A 126 -2.63 -12.61 5.52
CA SER A 126 -2.88 -14.04 5.73
C SER A 126 -4.32 -14.38 5.29
N PRO A 127 -4.56 -15.49 4.59
CA PRO A 127 -5.91 -15.95 4.30
C PRO A 127 -6.69 -16.17 5.61
N GLY A 128 -7.80 -15.47 5.80
CA GLY A 128 -8.70 -15.71 6.95
C GLY A 128 -8.58 -14.75 8.14
N SER A 129 -7.87 -13.62 8.03
CA SER A 129 -8.16 -12.51 8.95
C SER A 129 -9.55 -11.96 8.64
N ARG A 130 -10.42 -11.80 9.64
CA ARG A 130 -11.79 -11.23 9.49
C ARG A 130 -11.83 -9.81 8.90
N ASP A 131 -10.68 -9.19 8.67
CA ASP A 131 -10.52 -7.83 8.18
C ASP A 131 -9.73 -7.81 6.84
N GLY A 132 -10.28 -8.45 5.82
CA GLY A 132 -9.73 -8.46 4.46
C GLY A 132 -10.45 -9.44 3.55
#